data_AF-J9YW23-F1
#
_entry.id   AF-J9YW23-F1
#
_cell.length_a   1.000
_cell.length_b   1.000
_cell.length_c   1.000
_cell.angle_alpha   90.00
_cell.angle_beta   90.00
_cell.angle_gamma   90.00
#
_symmetry.space_group_name_H-M   'P 1'
#
loop_
_entity.id
_entity.type
_entity.pdbx_description
1 polymer ?
#
loop_
_entity_poly.entity_id
_entity_poly.type
_entity_poly.pdbx_seq_one_letter_code
_entity_poly.pdbx_strand_id
1 'polypeptide(L)' 'MDKVIPVLYMIGVLILVLPAFLQSNSKLKTFLKNLSIWSIIVLIILTIAYFIR' A
#
# COMPACT_ATOMS: atom_id res chain seq x y z
N MET A 1 -10.09 14.77 15.47
CA MET A 1 -9.04 14.02 16.20
C MET A 1 -9.11 12.52 15.87
N ASP A 2 -10.30 11.94 15.74
CA ASP A 2 -10.55 10.49 15.53
C ASP A 2 -9.87 9.85 14.31
N LYS A 3 -9.51 10.63 13.29
CA LYS A 3 -8.86 10.14 12.05
C LYS A 3 -7.35 10.34 12.04
N VAL A 4 -6.80 11.18 12.93
CA VAL A 4 -5.38 11.54 12.96
C VAL A 4 -4.53 10.39 13.51
N ILE A 5 -5.02 9.72 14.57
CA ILE A 5 -4.34 8.58 15.19
C ILE A 5 -4.23 7.39 14.19
N PRO A 6 -5.30 6.97 13.49
CA PRO A 6 -5.20 5.94 12.47
C PRO A 6 -4.22 6.26 11.33
N VAL A 7 -4.17 7.52 10.89
CA VAL A 7 -3.28 7.97 9.82
C VAL A 7 -1.82 7.93 10.26
N LEU A 8 -1.51 8.41 11.47
CA LEU A 8 -0.15 8.31 12.03
C LEU A 8 0.30 6.86 12.19
N TYR A 9 -0.61 5.97 12.58
CA TYR A 9 -0.33 4.55 12.68
C TYR A 9 0.02 3.95 11.31
N MET A 10 -0.74 4.28 10.26
CA MET A 10 -0.43 3.84 8.89
C MET A 10 0.92 4.38 8.41
N ILE A 11 1.23 5.65 8.67
CA ILE A 11 2.52 6.24 8.30
C ILE A 11 3.67 5.52 9.03
N GLY A 12 3.52 5.25 10.33
CA GLY A 12 4.49 4.51 11.12
C GLY A 12 4.73 3.10 10.58
N VAL A 13 3.66 2.37 10.25
CA VAL A 13 3.77 1.04 9.63
C VAL A 13 4.51 1.12 8.29
N LEU A 14 4.16 2.08 7.43
CA LEU A 14 4.81 2.27 6.14
C LEU A 14 6.31 2.51 6.28
N ILE A 15 6.75 3.33 7.24
CA ILE A 15 8.17 3.60 7.51
C ILE A 15 8.88 2.32 7.97
N LEU A 16 8.25 1.51 8.84
CA LEU A 16 8.82 0.27 9.35
C LEU A 16 8.99 -0.79 8.26
N VAL A 17 8.03 -0.91 7.33
CA VAL A 17 8.14 -1.89 6.24
C VAL A 17 8.97 -1.36 5.05
N LEU A 18 9.16 -0.05 4.92
CA LEU A 18 9.88 0.59 3.81
C LEU A 18 11.28 0.00 3.55
N PRO A 19 12.17 -0.19 4.54
CA PRO A 19 13.50 -0.73 4.26
C PRO A 19 13.46 -2.16 3.73
N ALA A 20 12.66 -3.05 4.33
CA ALA A 20 12.50 -4.43 3.86
C ALA A 20 11.81 -4.50 2.48
N PHE A 21 10.87 -3.59 2.23
CA PHE A 21 10.17 -3.45 0.96
C PHE A 21 11.11 -2.99 -0.16
N LEU A 22 11.97 -2.01 0.11
CA LEU A 22 13.00 -1.56 -0.84
C LEU A 22 14.07 -2.63 -1.06
N GLN A 23 14.47 -3.37 -0.02
CA GLN A 23 15.49 -4.42 -0.12
C GLN A 23 15.02 -5.64 -0.94
N SER A 24 13.78 -6.09 -0.73
CA SER A 24 13.15 -7.18 -1.52
C SER A 24 12.80 -6.76 -2.96
N ASN A 25 12.78 -5.46 -3.24
CA ASN A 25 12.52 -4.88 -4.55
C ASN A 25 13.67 -3.98 -5.03
N SER A 26 14.92 -4.43 -4.83
CA SER A 26 16.16 -3.68 -5.07
C SER A 26 16.34 -3.15 -6.50
N LYS A 27 15.57 -3.67 -7.46
CA LYS A 27 15.49 -3.15 -8.82
C LYS A 27 14.25 -2.27 -8.94
N LEU A 28 14.43 -0.98 -9.19
CA LEU A 28 13.34 0.00 -9.37
C LEU A 28 12.28 -0.47 -10.39
N LYS A 29 12.71 -1.20 -11.43
CA LYS A 29 11.81 -1.81 -12.43
C LYS A 29 10.92 -2.92 -11.83
N THR A 30 11.45 -3.72 -10.90
CA THR A 30 10.70 -4.76 -10.16
C THR A 30 9.80 -4.13 -9.09
N PHE A 31 10.30 -3.11 -8.39
CA PHE A 31 9.51 -2.32 -7.43
C PHE A 31 8.27 -1.73 -8.09
N LEU A 32 8.43 -1.00 -9.19
CA LEU A 32 7.30 -0.37 -9.90
C LEU A 32 6.35 -1.41 -10.50
N LYS A 33 6.86 -2.54 -10.97
CA LYS A 33 6.03 -3.66 -11.46
C LYS A 33 5.17 -4.23 -10.31
N ASN A 34 5.77 -4.50 -9.16
CA ASN A 34 5.06 -5.05 -8.01
C ASN A 34 4.07 -4.03 -7.43
N LEU A 35 4.46 -2.76 -7.32
CA LEU A 35 3.58 -1.69 -6.85
C LEU A 35 2.37 -1.48 -7.76
N SER A 36 2.57 -1.56 -9.08
CA SER A 36 1.48 -1.48 -10.07
C SER A 36 0.48 -2.63 -9.92
N ILE A 37 0.97 -3.86 -9.75
CA ILE A 37 0.11 -5.04 -9.51
C ILE A 37 -0.71 -4.88 -8.23
N TRP A 38 -0.07 -4.48 -7.13
CA TRP A 38 -0.76 -4.24 -5.85
C TRP A 38 -1.79 -3.11 -5.95
N SER A 39 -1.48 -2.03 -6.67
CA SER A 39 -2.43 -0.93 -6.92
C SER A 39 -3.68 -1.40 -7.66
N ILE A 40 -3.51 -2.24 -8.69
CA ILE A 40 -4.63 -2.82 -9.45
C ILE A 40 -5.50 -3.71 -8.55
N ILE A 41 -4.89 -4.56 -7.72
CA ILE A 41 -5.62 -5.42 -6.77
C ILE A 41 -6.47 -4.59 -5.82
N VAL A 42 -5.89 -3.52 -5.23
CA VAL A 42 -6.61 -2.62 -4.32
C VAL A 42 -7.77 -1.93 -5.03
N LEU A 43 -7.57 -1.45 -6.26
CA LEU A 43 -8.62 -0.83 -7.08
C LEU A 43 -9.79 -1.78 -7.33
N ILE A 44 -9.53 -3.04 -7.66
CA ILE A 44 -10.57 -4.05 -7.87
C ILE A 44 -11.36 -4.28 -6.57
N ILE A 45 -10.67 -4.45 -5.43
CA ILE A 45 -11.31 -4.65 -4.12
C ILE A 45 -12.20 -3.47 -3.76
N LEU A 46 -11.69 -2.24 -3.93
CA LEU A 46 -12.46 -1.01 -3.65
C LEU A 46 -13.68 -0.88 -4.56
N THR A 47 -13.54 -1.23 -5.85
CA THR A 47 -14.64 -1.21 -6.80
C THR A 47 -15.73 -2.19 -6.36
N ILE A 48 -15.36 -3.44 -6.06
CA ILE A 48 -16.30 -4.45 -5.57
C ILE A 48 -16.97 -4.00 -4.26
N ALA A 49 -16.19 -3.50 -3.30
CA ALA A 49 -16.72 -3.01 -2.02
C ALA A 49 -17.65 -1.81 -2.17
N TYR A 50 -17.42 -0.94 -3.16
CA TYR A 50 -18.29 0.19 -3.48
C TYR A 50 -19.62 -0.27 -4.10
N PHE A 51 -19.59 -1.27 -4.99
CA PHE A 51 -20.79 -1.78 -5.66
C PHE A 51 -21.63 -2.74 -4.80
N ILE A 52 -21.02 -3.41 -3.81
CA ILE A 52 -21.74 -4.25 -2.83
C ILE A 52 -22.42 -3.42 -1.75
N ARG A 53 -21.93 -2.20 -1.52
CA ARG A 53 -22.45 -1.29 -0.51
C ARG A 53 -23.54 -0.38 -1.08
#